data_AF-A0A6N1ALH1-F1
#
_entry.id   AF-A0A6N1ALH1-F1
#
_cell.length_a   1.000
_cell.length_b   1.000
_cell.length_c   1.000
_cell.angle_alpha   90.00
_cell.angle_beta   90.00
_cell.angle_gamma   90.00
#
_symmetry.space_group_name_H-M   'P 1'
#
loop_
_entity.id
_entity.type
_entity.pdbx_description
1 polymer ?
#
loop_
_entity_poly.entity_id
_entity_poly.type
_entity_poly.pdbx_seq_one_letter_code
_entity_poly.pdbx_strand_id
1 'polypeptide(L)'
;MSWLYLVVAILFEVVGTSAMKMSDGMTRLGPAAAVVVCYGVAFLLLAKALRTMEVGIAYAIWSATGTAAIAAIGVFVFGESLTVMKVVGILLIVAGVISLHMANGAA
;
A
#
# COMPACT_ATOMS: atom_id res chain seq x y z
N MET A 1 -11.19 -4.47 -15.84
CA MET A 1 -11.15 -3.07 -15.31
C MET A 1 -10.77 -3.00 -13.84
N SER A 2 -11.09 -4.03 -13.07
CA SER A 2 -10.81 -4.18 -11.63
C SER A 2 -9.33 -4.06 -11.27
N TRP A 3 -8.45 -4.60 -12.12
CA TRP A 3 -6.99 -4.47 -11.95
C TRP A 3 -6.53 -3.02 -12.04
N LEU A 4 -7.17 -2.23 -12.91
CA LEU A 4 -6.87 -0.82 -13.10
C LEU A 4 -7.34 0.00 -11.88
N TYR A 5 -8.52 -0.32 -11.33
CA TYR A 5 -8.96 0.24 -10.05
C TYR A 5 -8.02 -0.11 -8.89
N LEU A 6 -7.50 -1.34 -8.85
CA LEU A 6 -6.56 -1.77 -7.82
C LEU A 6 -5.24 -0.98 -7.91
N VAL A 7 -4.66 -0.86 -9.11
CA VAL A 7 -3.41 -0.11 -9.32
C VAL A 7 -3.59 1.36 -8.93
N VAL A 8 -4.68 2.00 -9.36
CA VAL A 8 -4.95 3.40 -9.01
C VAL A 8 -5.22 3.54 -7.52
N ALA A 9 -5.90 2.58 -6.88
CA ALA A 9 -6.10 2.58 -5.43
C ALA A 9 -4.77 2.56 -4.68
N ILE A 10 -3.84 1.70 -5.09
CA ILE A 10 -2.50 1.60 -4.49
C ILE A 10 -1.72 2.90 -4.68
N LEU A 11 -1.77 3.52 -5.86
CA LEU A 11 -1.09 4.81 -6.08
C LEU A 11 -1.60 5.89 -5.14
N PHE A 12 -2.93 5.99 -4.97
CA PHE A 12 -3.53 6.93 -4.03
C PHE A 12 -3.18 6.61 -2.58
N GLU A 13 -3.20 5.34 -2.18
CA GLU A 13 -2.76 4.92 -0.86
C GLU A 13 -1.32 5.34 -0.60
N VAL A 14 -0.39 5.04 -1.51
CA VAL A 14 1.03 5.35 -1.37
C VAL A 14 1.26 6.86 -1.23
N VAL A 15 0.54 7.67 -2.01
CA VAL A 15 0.57 9.14 -1.88
C VAL A 15 -0.02 9.57 -0.53
N GLY A 16 -1.14 8.99 -0.11
CA GLY A 16 -1.79 9.26 1.16
C GLY A 16 -0.91 8.94 2.37
N THR A 17 -0.25 7.78 2.37
CA THR A 17 0.69 7.37 3.42
C THR A 17 1.92 8.27 3.46
N SER A 18 2.43 8.66 2.30
CA SER A 18 3.55 9.60 2.23
C SER A 18 3.16 10.97 2.78
N ALA A 19 1.98 11.48 2.40
CA ALA A 19 1.44 12.72 2.95
C ALA A 19 1.17 12.63 4.46
N MET A 20 0.83 11.44 4.97
CA MET A 20 0.64 11.20 6.40
C MET A 20 1.93 11.43 7.18
N LYS A 21 3.06 10.92 6.68
CA LYS A 21 4.37 11.22 7.28
C LYS A 21 4.67 12.71 7.26
N MET A 22 4.31 13.42 6.20
CA MET A 22 4.49 14.87 6.06
C MET A 22 3.53 15.72 6.92
N SER A 23 2.42 15.14 7.36
CA SER A 23 1.40 15.84 8.16
C SER A 23 1.81 16.13 9.60
N ASP A 24 2.95 15.56 10.04
CA ASP A 24 3.47 15.67 11.41
C ASP A 24 2.40 15.28 12.45
N GLY A 25 1.84 14.08 12.27
CA GLY A 25 0.76 13.59 13.13
C GLY A 25 -0.56 14.34 12.94
N MET A 26 -0.93 14.67 11.70
CA MET A 26 -2.15 15.41 11.34
C MET A 26 -2.22 16.86 11.81
N THR A 27 -1.15 17.44 12.34
CA THR A 27 -1.14 18.85 12.76
C THR A 27 -1.10 19.83 11.58
N ARG A 28 -0.50 19.44 10.45
CA ARG A 28 -0.50 20.27 9.23
C ARG A 28 -1.74 20.00 8.37
N LEU A 29 -2.61 21.00 8.28
CA LEU A 29 -3.90 20.92 7.57
C LEU A 29 -3.78 20.53 6.09
N GLY A 30 -2.78 21.03 5.37
CA GLY A 30 -2.58 20.72 3.94
C GLY A 30 -2.32 19.23 3.68
N PRO A 31 -1.21 18.66 4.22
CA PRO A 31 -0.94 17.23 4.11
C PRO A 31 -2.03 16.37 4.76
N ALA A 32 -2.61 16.79 5.89
CA ALA A 32 -3.70 16.05 6.53
C ALA A 32 -4.93 15.91 5.62
N ALA A 33 -5.34 16.99 4.94
CA ALA A 33 -6.42 16.95 3.96
C ALA A 33 -6.07 16.02 2.79
N ALA A 34 -4.83 16.05 2.31
CA ALA A 34 -4.36 15.15 1.27
C ALA A 34 -4.46 13.68 1.70
N VAL A 35 -4.14 13.33 2.96
CA VAL A 35 -4.32 11.96 3.47
C VAL A 35 -5.77 11.52 3.36
N VAL A 36 -6.69 12.33 3.89
CA VAL A 36 -8.13 11.98 3.94
C VAL A 36 -8.67 11.78 2.52
N VAL A 37 -8.34 12.69 1.60
CA VAL A 37 -8.79 12.60 0.21
C VAL A 37 -8.17 11.37 -0.48
N CYS A 38 -6.87 11.16 -0.33
CA CYS A 38 -6.18 10.07 -1.01
C CYS A 38 -6.64 8.70 -0.51
N TYR A 39 -6.74 8.51 0.81
CA TYR A 39 -7.27 7.26 1.37
C TYR A 39 -8.74 7.07 1.02
N GLY A 40 -9.56 8.13 1.05
CA GLY A 40 -10.95 8.05 0.62
C GLY A 40 -11.09 7.53 -0.81
N VAL A 41 -10.30 8.08 -1.74
CA VAL A 41 -10.28 7.62 -3.14
C VAL A 41 -9.73 6.19 -3.24
N ALA A 42 -8.65 5.86 -2.53
CA ALA A 42 -8.07 4.52 -2.54
C ALA A 42 -9.09 3.46 -2.11
N PHE A 43 -9.79 3.68 -0.99
CA PHE A 43 -10.80 2.75 -0.49
C PHE A 43 -12.00 2.62 -1.44
N LEU A 44 -12.45 3.70 -2.06
CA LEU A 44 -13.56 3.64 -3.03
C LEU A 44 -13.18 2.84 -4.29
N LEU A 45 -11.95 2.99 -4.77
CA LEU A 45 -11.44 2.26 -5.92
C LEU A 45 -11.22 0.78 -5.59
N LEU A 46 -10.68 0.49 -4.40
CA LEU A 46 -10.57 -0.88 -3.91
C LEU A 46 -11.95 -1.54 -3.80
N ALA A 47 -12.92 -0.87 -3.20
CA ALA A 47 -14.28 -1.40 -3.08
C ALA A 47 -14.88 -1.76 -4.46
N LYS A 48 -14.55 -0.99 -5.51
CA LYS A 48 -14.90 -1.33 -6.89
C LYS A 48 -14.11 -2.53 -7.43
N ALA A 49 -12.82 -2.66 -7.13
CA ALA A 49 -12.00 -3.81 -7.54
C ALA A 49 -12.51 -5.13 -6.93
N LEU A 50 -12.93 -5.08 -5.66
CA LEU A 50 -13.44 -6.21 -4.89
C LEU A 50 -14.78 -6.75 -5.38
N ARG A 51 -15.53 -6.03 -6.22
CA ARG A 51 -16.79 -6.56 -6.80
C ARG A 51 -16.58 -7.73 -7.77
N THR A 52 -15.35 -7.91 -8.23
CA THR A 52 -15.01 -8.87 -9.30
C THR A 52 -13.76 -9.70 -8.98
N MET A 53 -12.99 -9.30 -7.97
CA MET A 53 -11.84 -10.04 -7.47
C MET A 53 -12.17 -10.63 -6.12
N GLU A 54 -11.63 -11.81 -5.85
CA GLU A 54 -11.62 -12.34 -4.50
C GLU A 54 -10.89 -11.39 -3.55
N VAL A 55 -11.49 -11.19 -2.38
CA VAL A 55 -10.99 -10.29 -1.35
C VAL A 55 -9.56 -10.66 -0.94
N GLY A 56 -9.27 -11.96 -0.82
CA GLY A 56 -7.95 -12.47 -0.47
C GLY A 56 -6.86 -12.02 -1.45
N ILE A 57 -7.10 -12.20 -2.75
CA ILE A 57 -6.15 -11.81 -3.81
C ILE A 57 -5.95 -10.30 -3.83
N ALA A 58 -7.04 -9.53 -3.81
CA ALA A 58 -6.99 -8.08 -3.87
C ALA A 58 -6.22 -7.50 -2.66
N TYR A 59 -6.51 -7.97 -1.44
CA TYR A 59 -5.80 -7.53 -0.23
C TYR A 59 -4.35 -7.98 -0.19
N ALA A 60 -4.03 -9.18 -0.70
CA ALA A 60 -2.66 -9.65 -0.79
C ALA A 60 -1.81 -8.72 -1.66
N ILE A 61 -2.30 -8.40 -2.87
CA ILE A 61 -1.59 -7.53 -3.82
C ILE A 61 -1.52 -6.10 -3.29
N TRP A 62 -2.63 -5.60 -2.75
CA TRP A 62 -2.69 -4.27 -2.16
C TRP A 62 -1.65 -4.12 -1.05
N SER A 63 -1.68 -5.01 -0.05
CA SER A 63 -0.76 -4.95 1.09
C SER A 63 0.70 -5.12 0.67
N ALA A 64 0.98 -6.04 -0.25
CA ALA A 64 2.34 -6.27 -0.73
C ALA A 64 2.93 -5.06 -1.45
N THR A 65 2.17 -4.53 -2.41
CA THR A 65 2.62 -3.45 -3.28
C THR A 65 2.68 -2.13 -2.52
N GLY A 66 1.66 -1.84 -1.71
CA GLY A 66 1.62 -0.68 -0.82
C GLY A 66 2.81 -0.68 0.13
N THR A 67 3.05 -1.80 0.83
CA THR A 67 4.17 -1.90 1.77
C THR A 67 5.53 -1.74 1.08
N ALA A 68 5.75 -2.41 -0.05
CA ALA A 68 7.01 -2.30 -0.80
C ALA A 68 7.25 -0.86 -1.30
N ALA A 69 6.22 -0.20 -1.84
CA ALA A 69 6.30 1.17 -2.33
C ALA A 69 6.55 2.17 -1.18
N ILE A 70 5.82 2.05 -0.07
CA ILE A 70 6.01 2.91 1.11
C ILE A 70 7.41 2.72 1.70
N ALA A 71 7.92 1.48 1.76
CA ALA A 71 9.27 1.21 2.22
C ALA A 71 10.32 1.86 1.30
N ALA A 72 10.16 1.74 -0.03
CA ALA A 72 11.04 2.40 -0.99
C ALA A 72 11.00 3.94 -0.83
N ILE A 73 9.81 4.53 -0.69
CA ILE A 73 9.66 5.97 -0.46
C ILE A 73 10.29 6.40 0.87
N GLY A 74 10.13 5.60 1.92
CA GLY A 74 10.80 5.77 3.22
C GLY A 74 12.30 6.01 3.05
N VAL A 75 12.94 5.18 2.25
CA VAL A 75 14.37 5.26 1.97
C VAL A 75 14.72 6.44 1.07
N PHE A 76 14.08 6.55 -0.10
CA PHE A 76 14.49 7.49 -1.14
C PHE A 76 14.04 8.94 -0.87
N VAL A 77 12.87 9.12 -0.25
CA VAL A 77 12.25 10.45 -0.05
C VAL A 77 12.45 10.93 1.38
N PHE A 78 12.23 10.06 2.36
CA PHE A 78 12.32 10.43 3.78
C PHE A 78 13.72 10.18 4.39
N GLY A 79 14.66 9.64 3.61
CA GLY A 79 16.03 9.38 4.06
C GLY A 79 16.11 8.37 5.20
N GLU A 80 15.10 7.50 5.34
CA GLU A 80 15.11 6.48 6.38
C GLU A 80 16.27 5.50 6.17
N SER A 81 17.00 5.21 7.25
CA SER A 81 18.12 4.29 7.19
C SER A 81 17.65 2.87 6.80
N LEU A 82 18.23 2.34 5.72
CA LEU A 82 18.13 0.92 5.36
C LEU A 82 19.01 0.11 6.29
N THR A 83 18.45 -0.34 7.40
CA THR A 83 19.11 -1.34 8.25
C THR A 83 18.92 -2.73 7.65
N VAL A 84 19.88 -3.63 7.89
CA VAL A 84 19.78 -5.04 7.50
C VAL A 84 18.46 -5.66 7.99
N MET A 85 18.02 -5.27 9.20
CA MET A 85 16.76 -5.72 9.79
C MET A 85 15.52 -5.28 8.98
N LYS A 86 15.50 -4.04 8.46
CA LYS A 86 14.41 -3.56 7.59
C LYS A 86 14.35 -4.34 6.28
N VAL A 87 15.51 -4.64 5.68
CA VAL A 87 15.59 -5.44 4.45
C VAL A 87 15.05 -6.85 4.68
N VAL A 88 15.47 -7.51 5.76
CA VAL A 88 14.96 -8.84 6.13
C VAL A 88 13.45 -8.80 6.38
N GLY A 89 12.95 -7.76 7.05
CA GLY A 89 11.51 -7.57 7.27
C GLY A 89 10.73 -7.44 5.96
N ILE A 90 11.20 -6.62 5.01
CA ILE A 90 10.57 -6.48 3.69
C ILE A 90 10.57 -7.82 2.94
N LEU A 91 11.69 -8.55 2.95
CA LEU A 91 11.78 -9.88 2.32
C LEU A 91 10.79 -10.88 2.91
N LEU A 92 10.60 -10.88 4.24
CA LEU A 92 9.61 -11.72 4.91
C LEU A 92 8.18 -11.36 4.52
N ILE A 93 7.86 -10.06 4.42
CA ILE A 93 6.54 -9.59 3.97
C ILE A 93 6.27 -10.06 2.54
N VAL A 94 7.25 -9.89 1.63
CA VAL A 94 7.15 -10.36 0.24
C VAL A 94 6.98 -11.88 0.18
N ALA A 95 7.74 -12.65 0.96
CA ALA A 95 7.61 -14.10 1.02
C ALA A 95 6.24 -14.56 1.55
N GLY A 96 5.70 -13.87 2.56
CA GLY A 96 4.36 -14.12 3.09
C GLY A 96 3.25 -13.88 2.05
N VAL A 97 3.36 -12.80 1.28
CA VAL A 97 2.43 -12.50 0.17
C VAL A 97 2.49 -13.58 -0.90
N ILE A 98 3.69 -13.98 -1.33
CA ILE A 98 3.86 -15.03 -2.35
C ILE A 98 3.24 -16.34 -1.86
N SER A 99 3.47 -16.71 -0.60
CA SER A 99 2.91 -17.93 -0.01
C SER A 99 1.38 -17.90 0.00
N LEU A 100 0.77 -16.75 0.34
CA LEU A 100 -0.67 -16.58 0.34
C LEU A 100 -1.25 -16.65 -1.10
N HIS A 101 -0.56 -16.05 -2.06
CA HIS A 101 -0.95 -16.12 -3.47
C HIS A 101 -0.89 -17.56 -4.01
N MET A 102 0.16 -18.30 -3.68
CA MET A 102 0.32 -19.70 -4.06
C MET A 102 -0.73 -20.61 -3.41
N ALA A 103 -1.07 -20.38 -2.13
CA ALA A 103 -2.12 -21.12 -1.46
C ALA A 103 -3.49 -20.94 -2.12
N ASN A 104 -3.78 -19.73 -2.63
CA ASN A 104 -5.03 -19.43 -3.33
C ASN A 104 -5.06 -19.96 -4.77
N GLY A 105 -3.90 -20.19 -5.41
CA GLY A 105 -3.80 -20.84 -6.73
C GLY A 105 -3.87 -22.37 -6.70
N ALA A 106 -3.88 -22.96 -5.49
CA ALA A 106 -3.99 -24.41 -5.27
C ALA A 106 -5.41 -24.86 -4.89
N ALA A 107 -6.41 -23.98 -5.04
CA ALA A 107 -7.83 -24.25 -4.79
C ALA A 107 -8.64 -24.24 -6.10
#